data_AF-A0A2K3P2N6-F1
#
_entry.id   AF-A0A2K3P2N6-F1
#
_cell.length_a   1.000
_cell.length_b   1.000
_cell.length_c   1.000
_cell.angle_alpha   90.00
_cell.angle_beta   90.00
_cell.angle_gamma   90.00
#
_symmetry.space_group_name_H-M   'P 1'
#
loop_
_entity.id
_entity.type
_entity.pdbx_description
1 polymer ?
#
loop_
_entity_poly.entity_id
_entity_poly.type
_entity_poly.pdbx_seq_one_letter_code
_entity_poly.pdbx_strand_id
1 'polypeptide(L)'
;MEICNKAQRQSGKRISTKRLSSSSSTSPLPPICLNLTDSLLEPRQEIIANLIQNFKVHNLLVDYFEASLEACRYCDTILEGIHSTRLSYTRITRVVKLSKRVLINFNDSTNEQTKKDIYKELDSFSSKLQNNHLSVISTTQFSDIHNKYMELLQRLTSKRKRIKRRLTLISVCKKVGGIALVTSHGAILIALLVVSLHSVVGLVAAPSIVGGLVGLFINRIKIRIKKRTKCERLCEQLDAAAKGVFILINDLDTMSRMVKRLNDEVEHRKMIADVCVKNVGSKCEIMKRVMSEFSDHDGSFLEQLEELEEHVYLCFLTVNKSRRLVMQQITERPQH
;
A
#
# COMPACT_ATOMS: atom_id res chain seq x y z
N MET A 1 9.82 15.56 2.55
CA MET A 1 9.77 17.01 2.21
C MET A 1 8.82 17.34 1.04
N GLU A 2 8.77 16.53 -0.03
CA GLU A 2 7.90 16.79 -1.20
C GLU A 2 6.40 16.54 -0.96
N ILE A 3 6.05 15.57 -0.10
CA ILE A 3 4.65 15.29 0.32
C ILE A 3 4.06 16.44 1.15
N CYS A 4 4.81 16.94 2.14
CA CYS A 4 4.38 18.09 2.94
C CYS A 4 4.15 19.30 2.04
N ASN A 5 5.03 19.57 1.07
CA ASN A 5 4.83 20.63 0.09
C ASN A 5 3.61 20.42 -0.82
N LYS A 6 3.32 19.18 -1.24
CA LYS A 6 2.15 18.87 -2.07
C LYS A 6 0.84 18.99 -1.29
N ALA A 7 0.81 18.52 -0.03
CA ALA A 7 -0.31 18.66 0.88
C ALA A 7 -0.56 20.13 1.27
N GLN A 8 0.50 20.90 1.51
CA GLN A 8 0.44 22.32 1.85
C GLN A 8 0.00 23.19 0.65
N ARG A 9 0.37 22.81 -0.59
CA ARG A 9 -0.12 23.47 -1.81
C ARG A 9 -1.60 23.19 -2.10
N GLN A 10 -2.11 22.00 -1.77
CA GLN A 10 -3.53 21.68 -1.96
C GLN A 10 -4.43 22.33 -0.89
N SER A 11 -3.97 22.40 0.36
CA SER A 11 -4.68 23.09 1.45
C SER A 11 -4.64 24.62 1.33
N GLY A 12 -3.51 25.20 0.90
CA GLY A 12 -3.40 26.65 0.61
C GLY A 12 -4.33 27.14 -0.50
N LYS A 13 -4.80 26.25 -1.39
CA LYS A 13 -5.76 26.58 -2.45
C LYS A 13 -7.20 26.72 -1.94
N ARG A 14 -7.51 26.20 -0.74
CA ARG A 14 -8.82 26.34 -0.08
C ARG A 14 -8.93 27.57 0.83
N ILE A 15 -7.82 28.21 1.19
CA ILE A 15 -7.79 29.37 2.09
C ILE A 15 -7.09 30.51 1.35
N SER A 16 -7.81 31.15 0.43
CA SER A 16 -7.41 32.44 -0.14
C SER A 16 -8.43 33.49 0.27
N THR A 17 -8.14 34.20 1.37
CA THR A 17 -8.25 35.66 1.50
C THR A 17 -7.70 36.08 2.86
N LYS A 18 -6.41 36.40 2.93
CA LYS A 18 -5.84 37.69 3.40
C LYS A 18 -4.36 37.51 3.74
N ARG A 19 -3.59 38.43 3.16
CA ARG A 19 -2.15 38.60 3.10
C ARG A 19 -1.60 39.13 4.44
N LEU A 20 -0.36 38.74 4.78
CA LEU A 20 0.78 39.51 5.38
C LEU A 20 1.80 38.47 5.90
N SER A 21 2.94 38.26 5.24
CA SER A 21 4.26 38.91 5.45
C SER A 21 5.22 38.13 6.37
N SER A 22 6.24 37.53 5.73
CA SER A 22 7.63 37.24 6.15
C SER A 22 8.00 37.05 7.64
N SER A 23 8.59 35.89 7.97
CA SER A 23 9.90 35.78 8.65
C SER A 23 10.39 34.33 8.71
N SER A 24 11.70 34.18 8.49
CA SER A 24 12.47 32.94 8.51
C SER A 24 12.65 32.43 9.95
N SER A 25 12.22 31.21 10.23
CA SER A 25 12.70 30.42 11.38
C SER A 25 12.44 28.94 11.13
N THR A 26 13.48 28.13 11.31
CA THR A 26 13.43 26.66 11.25
C THR A 26 12.57 26.17 12.41
N SER A 27 11.27 26.04 12.17
CA SER A 27 10.30 25.47 13.11
C SER A 27 10.03 24.02 12.72
N PRO A 28 9.85 23.10 13.69
CA PRO A 28 9.39 21.75 13.38
C PRO A 28 7.99 21.85 12.75
N LEU A 29 7.79 21.13 11.66
CA LEU A 29 6.53 21.10 10.90
C LEU A 29 5.33 20.94 11.88
N PRO A 30 4.26 21.75 11.76
CA PRO A 30 3.08 21.55 12.58
C PRO A 30 2.45 20.19 12.25
N PRO A 31 1.93 19.43 13.23
CA PRO A 31 1.30 18.14 13.01
C PRO A 31 -0.07 18.39 12.38
N ILE A 32 -0.09 18.59 11.07
CA ILE A 32 -1.35 18.54 10.34
C ILE A 32 -1.66 17.04 10.22
N CYS A 33 -2.58 16.60 11.07
CA CYS A 33 -3.31 15.33 10.96
C CYS A 33 -3.99 15.30 9.59
N LEU A 34 -3.21 15.02 8.55
CA LEU A 34 -3.68 14.85 7.20
C LEU A 34 -4.24 13.45 7.13
N ASN A 35 -5.56 13.33 7.00
CA ASN A 35 -6.15 12.13 6.42
C ASN A 35 -5.58 12.04 4.99
N LEU A 36 -4.52 11.25 4.85
CA LEU A 36 -3.76 11.12 3.61
C LEU A 36 -4.65 10.50 2.55
N THR A 37 -5.50 9.55 2.93
CA THR A 37 -6.42 8.89 2.01
C THR A 37 -7.34 9.90 1.32
N ASP A 38 -7.98 10.79 2.06
CA ASP A 38 -8.91 11.79 1.49
C ASP A 38 -8.18 12.87 0.68
N SER A 39 -6.95 13.19 1.08
CA SER A 39 -6.22 14.35 0.56
C SER A 39 -5.31 14.02 -0.62
N LEU A 40 -4.67 12.84 -0.58
CA LEU A 40 -3.49 12.52 -1.39
C LEU A 40 -3.63 11.20 -2.14
N LEU A 41 -4.68 10.40 -1.94
CA LEU A 41 -4.86 9.15 -2.66
C LEU A 41 -5.00 9.40 -4.17
N GLU A 42 -4.12 8.78 -4.95
CA GLU A 42 -4.08 8.89 -6.40
C GLU A 42 -4.04 7.49 -7.05
N PRO A 43 -4.83 7.24 -8.12
CA PRO A 43 -5.96 8.06 -8.56
C PRO A 43 -7.07 8.11 -7.50
N ARG A 44 -7.81 9.22 -7.48
CA ARG A 44 -8.93 9.43 -6.55
C ARG A 44 -10.02 8.37 -6.75
N GLN A 45 -10.78 8.11 -5.69
CA GLN A 45 -11.76 7.03 -5.71
C GLN A 45 -12.88 7.26 -6.72
N GLU A 46 -13.27 8.51 -7.01
CA GLU A 46 -14.28 8.81 -8.03
C GLU A 46 -13.78 8.44 -9.44
N ILE A 47 -12.49 8.62 -9.70
CA ILE A 47 -11.86 8.22 -10.97
C ILE A 47 -11.87 6.70 -11.09
N ILE A 48 -11.56 5.97 -10.01
CA ILE A 48 -11.62 4.51 -10.00
C ILE A 48 -13.07 4.02 -10.23
N ALA A 49 -14.05 4.61 -9.56
CA ALA A 49 -15.45 4.25 -9.71
C ALA A 49 -15.95 4.48 -11.14
N ASN A 50 -15.63 5.63 -11.73
CA ASN A 50 -15.95 5.95 -13.12
C ASN A 50 -15.27 4.96 -14.10
N LEU A 51 -14.00 4.61 -13.85
CA LEU A 51 -13.28 3.60 -14.64
C LEU A 51 -14.00 2.25 -14.60
N ILE A 52 -14.40 1.78 -13.42
CA ILE A 52 -15.08 0.50 -13.24
C ILE A 52 -16.44 0.49 -13.93
N GLN A 53 -17.17 1.61 -13.88
CA GLN A 53 -18.48 1.73 -14.51
C GLN A 53 -18.40 1.77 -16.05
N ASN A 54 -17.41 2.51 -16.59
CA ASN A 54 -17.31 2.78 -18.02
C ASN A 54 -16.44 1.77 -18.79
N PHE A 55 -15.57 1.04 -18.10
CA PHE A 55 -14.70 0.04 -18.71
C PHE A 55 -15.00 -1.36 -18.18
N LYS A 56 -14.80 -2.37 -19.03
CA LYS A 56 -14.89 -3.78 -18.61
C LYS A 56 -13.62 -4.20 -17.86
N VAL A 57 -13.47 -3.68 -16.63
CA VAL A 57 -12.35 -3.98 -15.73
C VAL A 57 -12.50 -5.38 -15.14
N HIS A 58 -11.40 -6.13 -15.02
CA HIS A 58 -11.44 -7.46 -14.42
C HIS A 58 -11.59 -7.35 -12.90
N ASN A 59 -12.42 -8.20 -12.28
CA ASN A 59 -12.72 -8.13 -10.84
C ASN A 59 -11.46 -8.11 -9.94
N LEU A 60 -10.44 -8.90 -10.24
CA LEU A 60 -9.16 -8.88 -9.51
C LEU A 60 -8.45 -7.51 -9.51
N LEU A 61 -8.67 -6.67 -10.51
CA LEU A 61 -8.14 -5.30 -10.52
C LEU A 61 -8.99 -4.38 -9.63
N VAL A 62 -10.29 -4.63 -9.52
CA VAL A 62 -11.16 -3.97 -8.53
C VAL A 62 -10.71 -4.34 -7.12
N ASP A 63 -10.52 -5.64 -6.85
CA ASP A 63 -10.01 -6.14 -5.57
C ASP A 63 -8.66 -5.49 -5.20
N TYR A 64 -7.79 -5.24 -6.19
CA TYR A 64 -6.55 -4.50 -6.00
C TYR A 64 -6.75 -3.04 -5.58
N PHE A 65 -7.66 -2.31 -6.24
CA PHE A 65 -7.92 -0.92 -5.88
C PHE A 65 -8.58 -0.79 -4.50
N GLU A 66 -9.38 -1.78 -4.12
CA GLU A 66 -9.96 -1.86 -2.78
C GLU A 66 -8.90 -2.16 -1.72
N ALA A 67 -8.06 -3.18 -1.93
CA ALA A 67 -6.95 -3.51 -1.02
C ALA A 67 -5.97 -2.34 -0.86
N SER A 68 -5.65 -1.62 -1.94
CA SER A 68 -4.78 -0.45 -1.84
C SER A 68 -5.43 0.74 -1.13
N LEU A 69 -6.75 0.92 -1.25
CA LEU A 69 -7.49 1.94 -0.47
C LEU A 69 -7.50 1.58 1.01
N GLU A 70 -7.77 0.32 1.34
CA GLU A 70 -7.75 -0.21 2.70
C GLU A 70 -6.37 -0.01 3.34
N ALA A 71 -5.28 -0.32 2.63
CA ALA A 71 -3.92 -0.07 3.10
C ALA A 71 -3.63 1.41 3.39
N CYS A 72 -4.15 2.33 2.57
CA CYS A 72 -4.03 3.77 2.82
C CYS A 72 -4.77 4.21 4.09
N ARG A 73 -5.95 3.64 4.38
CA ARG A 73 -6.66 3.90 5.65
C ARG A 73 -5.90 3.36 6.87
N TYR A 74 -5.20 2.24 6.72
CA TYR A 74 -4.28 1.77 7.75
C TYR A 74 -3.13 2.74 8.00
N CYS A 75 -2.58 3.34 6.94
CA CYS A 75 -1.57 4.40 7.09
C CYS A 75 -2.11 5.57 7.93
N ASP A 76 -3.33 6.04 7.66
CA ASP A 76 -3.98 7.10 8.45
C ASP A 76 -4.13 6.70 9.92
N THR A 77 -4.58 5.48 10.17
CA THR A 77 -4.75 4.95 11.55
C THR A 77 -3.40 4.88 12.29
N ILE A 78 -2.33 4.45 11.61
CA ILE A 78 -0.98 4.43 12.20
C ILE A 78 -0.53 5.87 12.53
N LEU A 79 -0.74 6.84 11.64
CA LEU A 79 -0.37 8.24 11.89
C LEU A 79 -1.12 8.84 13.08
N GLU A 80 -2.41 8.55 13.23
CA GLU A 80 -3.18 8.93 14.41
C GLU A 80 -2.58 8.32 15.68
N GLY A 81 -2.19 7.04 15.62
CA GLY A 81 -1.49 6.34 16.70
C GLY A 81 -0.17 7.00 17.09
N ILE A 82 0.67 7.34 16.11
CA ILE A 82 1.95 8.04 16.31
C ILE A 82 1.71 9.39 16.98
N HIS A 83 0.75 10.17 16.48
CA HIS A 83 0.45 11.49 17.02
C HIS A 83 -0.05 11.42 18.47
N SER A 84 -0.99 10.52 18.75
CA SER A 84 -1.49 10.28 20.12
C SER A 84 -0.37 9.86 21.07
N THR A 85 0.55 9.02 20.59
CA THR A 85 1.72 8.57 21.35
C THR A 85 2.68 9.72 21.65
N ARG A 86 3.02 10.58 20.66
CA ARG A 86 3.87 11.76 20.88
C ARG A 86 3.27 12.75 21.88
N LEU A 87 1.96 12.99 21.83
CA LEU A 87 1.27 13.85 22.78
C LEU A 87 1.36 13.29 24.21
N SER A 88 1.18 11.99 24.37
CA SER A 88 1.31 11.31 25.66
C SER A 88 2.76 11.37 26.17
N TYR A 89 3.72 11.20 25.27
CA TYR A 89 5.14 11.24 25.59
C TYR A 89 5.64 12.62 26.02
N THR A 90 5.12 13.68 25.41
CA THR A 90 5.41 15.07 25.83
C THR A 90 5.10 15.28 27.31
N ARG A 91 4.10 14.57 27.86
CA ARG A 91 3.83 14.59 29.31
C ARG A 91 4.92 13.91 30.12
N ILE A 92 5.41 12.73 29.71
CA ILE A 92 6.53 12.05 30.37
C ILE A 92 7.76 12.97 30.42
N THR A 93 8.13 13.57 29.30
CA THR A 93 9.28 14.49 29.25
C THR A 93 9.12 15.66 30.24
N ARG A 94 7.88 16.14 30.44
CA ARG A 94 7.60 17.15 31.47
C ARG A 94 7.74 16.60 32.88
N VAL A 95 7.28 15.38 33.15
CA VAL A 95 7.43 14.69 34.43
C VAL A 95 8.91 14.49 34.77
N VAL A 96 9.72 14.04 33.81
CA VAL A 96 11.18 13.90 33.98
C VAL A 96 11.85 15.24 34.28
N LYS A 97 11.45 16.32 33.62
CA LYS A 97 11.96 17.67 33.92
C LYS A 97 11.55 18.16 35.31
N LEU A 98 10.30 17.90 35.73
CA LEU A 98 9.80 18.23 37.06
C LEU A 98 10.54 17.46 38.14
N SER A 99 10.75 16.16 37.93
CA SER A 99 11.41 15.29 38.89
C SER A 99 12.87 15.65 39.11
N LYS A 100 13.61 16.05 38.06
CA LYS A 100 14.99 16.57 38.21
C LYS A 100 15.09 17.76 39.17
N ARG A 101 14.07 18.61 39.26
CA ARG A 101 14.05 19.74 40.23
C ARG A 101 13.82 19.28 41.66
N VAL A 102 13.01 18.23 41.85
CA VAL A 102 12.65 17.69 43.17
C VAL A 102 13.70 16.73 43.71
N LEU A 103 14.33 15.94 42.84
CA LEU A 103 15.26 14.88 43.21
C LEU A 103 16.57 15.42 43.80
N ILE A 104 16.92 16.67 43.50
CA ILE A 104 18.06 17.36 44.10
C ILE A 104 17.85 17.58 45.62
N ASN A 105 16.60 17.84 46.07
CA ASN A 105 16.23 18.10 47.47
C ASN A 105 14.97 17.32 47.89
N PHE A 106 14.98 15.98 47.75
CA PHE A 106 13.76 15.17 47.92
C PHE A 106 13.27 15.07 49.38
N ASN A 107 14.17 15.22 50.36
CA ASN A 107 13.83 15.20 51.79
C ASN A 107 13.28 16.54 52.30
N ASP A 108 13.25 17.56 51.43
CA ASP A 108 12.71 18.86 51.79
C ASP A 108 11.18 18.87 51.69
N SER A 109 10.52 19.15 52.82
CA SER A 109 9.06 19.28 52.92
C SER A 109 8.49 20.38 52.02
N THR A 110 9.33 21.30 51.55
CA THR A 110 8.95 22.38 50.62
C THR A 110 8.55 21.84 49.23
N ASN A 111 8.90 20.60 48.88
CA ASN A 111 8.66 20.00 47.56
C ASN A 111 7.43 19.08 47.48
N GLU A 112 6.61 18.98 48.52
CA GLU A 112 5.45 18.08 48.57
C GLU A 112 4.42 18.35 47.46
N GLN A 113 4.19 19.62 47.11
CA GLN A 113 3.28 19.96 46.00
C GLN A 113 3.81 19.44 44.65
N THR A 114 5.11 19.62 44.38
CA THR A 114 5.73 19.15 43.14
C THR A 114 5.74 17.62 43.03
N LYS A 115 5.90 16.90 44.17
CA LYS A 115 5.75 15.43 44.21
C LYS A 115 4.33 15.01 43.85
N LYS A 116 3.31 15.67 44.42
CA LYS A 116 1.90 15.41 44.07
C LYS A 116 1.63 15.66 42.59
N ASP A 117 2.18 16.73 42.03
CA ASP A 117 2.04 17.06 40.61
C ASP A 117 2.69 15.97 39.72
N ILE A 118 3.87 15.46 40.09
CA ILE A 118 4.53 14.35 39.39
C ILE A 118 3.65 13.09 39.39
N TYR A 119 3.12 12.68 40.54
CA TYR A 119 2.25 11.50 40.63
C TYR A 119 0.96 11.68 39.83
N LYS A 120 0.35 12.87 39.90
CA LYS A 120 -0.84 13.21 39.10
C LYS A 120 -0.58 13.12 37.59
N GLU A 121 0.60 13.54 37.15
CA GLU A 121 0.96 13.45 35.74
C GLU A 121 1.27 12.02 35.30
N LEU A 122 1.89 11.19 36.14
CA LEU A 122 2.09 9.77 35.87
C LEU A 122 0.76 9.01 35.80
N ASP A 123 -0.19 9.33 36.68
CA ASP A 123 -1.54 8.76 36.67
C ASP A 123 -2.32 9.20 35.41
N SER A 124 -2.25 10.48 35.05
CA SER A 124 -2.80 11.04 33.80
C SER A 124 -2.15 10.43 32.55
N PHE A 125 -0.86 10.09 32.62
CA PHE A 125 -0.15 9.41 31.54
C PHE A 125 -0.63 7.96 31.36
N SER A 126 -0.68 7.19 32.45
CA SER A 126 -1.11 5.80 32.41
C SER A 126 -2.58 5.66 31.97
N SER A 127 -3.47 6.47 32.55
CA SER A 127 -4.90 6.47 32.20
C SER A 127 -5.18 6.84 30.75
N LYS A 128 -4.42 7.77 30.16
CA LYS A 128 -4.58 8.13 28.73
C LYS A 128 -4.02 7.10 27.77
N LEU A 129 -3.00 6.35 28.19
CA LEU A 129 -2.47 5.22 27.43
C LEU A 129 -3.30 3.95 27.58
N GLN A 130 -4.31 3.94 28.44
CA GLN A 130 -5.21 2.79 28.59
C GLN A 130 -5.93 2.44 27.28
N ASN A 131 -6.11 3.43 26.40
CA ASN A 131 -6.61 3.27 25.04
C ASN A 131 -5.55 3.71 24.02
N ASN A 132 -4.31 3.23 24.16
CA ASN A 132 -3.25 3.55 23.20
C ASN A 132 -3.70 3.20 21.78
N HIS A 133 -3.76 4.19 20.88
CA HIS A 133 -4.18 3.98 19.49
C HIS A 133 -3.22 3.05 18.73
N LEU A 134 -1.95 2.92 19.17
CA LEU A 134 -1.05 1.89 18.62
C LEU A 134 -1.45 0.46 19.02
N SER A 135 -2.11 0.29 20.16
CA SER A 135 -2.68 -1.01 20.60
C SER A 135 -3.95 -1.37 19.82
N VAL A 136 -4.74 -0.36 19.42
CA VAL A 136 -5.93 -0.52 18.56
C VAL A 136 -5.55 -1.14 17.21
N ILE A 137 -4.34 -0.85 16.72
CA ILE A 137 -3.72 -1.51 15.57
C ILE A 137 -3.16 -2.86 16.06
N SER A 138 -4.06 -3.71 16.52
CA SER A 138 -3.74 -5.01 17.09
C SER A 138 -2.93 -5.88 16.11
N THR A 139 -2.05 -6.72 16.66
CA THR A 139 -1.35 -7.76 15.91
C THR A 139 -2.30 -8.68 15.13
N THR A 140 -3.53 -8.86 15.62
CA THR A 140 -4.60 -9.60 14.94
C THR A 140 -5.08 -8.90 13.68
N GLN A 141 -5.31 -7.58 13.70
CA GLN A 141 -5.68 -6.83 12.49
C GLN A 141 -4.59 -6.93 11.42
N PHE A 142 -3.31 -6.77 11.80
CA PHE A 142 -2.21 -6.95 10.85
C PHE A 142 -2.19 -8.35 10.23
N SER A 143 -2.43 -9.39 11.02
CA SER A 143 -2.46 -10.78 10.53
C SER A 143 -3.61 -11.00 9.54
N ASP A 144 -4.80 -10.49 9.84
CA ASP A 144 -5.99 -10.64 9.00
C ASP A 144 -5.79 -9.96 7.64
N ILE A 145 -5.30 -8.72 7.62
CA ILE A 145 -5.01 -7.97 6.38
C ILE A 145 -3.91 -8.66 5.58
N HIS A 146 -2.84 -9.10 6.26
CA HIS A 146 -1.73 -9.80 5.62
C HIS A 146 -2.25 -11.05 4.89
N ASN A 147 -3.06 -11.87 5.56
CA ASN A 147 -3.65 -13.08 4.97
C ASN A 147 -4.56 -12.74 3.79
N LYS A 148 -5.40 -11.71 3.92
CA LYS A 148 -6.26 -11.21 2.84
C LYS A 148 -5.45 -10.77 1.62
N TYR A 149 -4.34 -10.06 1.82
CA TYR A 149 -3.50 -9.58 0.72
C TYR A 149 -2.68 -10.70 0.09
N MET A 150 -2.22 -11.67 0.89
CA MET A 150 -1.60 -12.90 0.40
C MET A 150 -2.54 -13.69 -0.52
N GLU A 151 -3.80 -13.85 -0.11
CA GLU A 151 -4.82 -14.52 -0.93
C GLU A 151 -5.04 -13.77 -2.25
N LEU A 152 -5.15 -12.43 -2.20
CA LEU A 152 -5.29 -11.61 -3.40
C LEU A 152 -4.07 -11.75 -4.33
N LEU A 153 -2.85 -11.74 -3.78
CA LEU A 153 -1.61 -11.94 -4.54
C LEU A 153 -1.61 -13.30 -5.25
N GLN A 154 -2.03 -14.35 -4.55
CA GLN A 154 -2.15 -15.70 -5.10
C GLN A 154 -3.18 -15.75 -6.24
N ARG A 155 -4.34 -15.12 -6.07
CA ARG A 155 -5.41 -15.04 -7.09
C ARG A 155 -4.94 -14.26 -8.33
N LEU A 156 -4.26 -13.13 -8.16
CA LEU A 156 -3.67 -12.35 -9.24
C LEU A 156 -2.62 -13.16 -10.02
N THR A 157 -1.67 -13.76 -9.30
CA THR A 157 -0.55 -14.52 -9.87
C THR A 157 -1.02 -15.79 -10.60
N SER A 158 -1.95 -16.53 -9.99
CA SER A 158 -2.51 -17.74 -10.60
C SER A 158 -3.30 -17.44 -11.87
N LYS A 159 -4.12 -16.38 -11.88
CA LYS A 159 -4.87 -15.94 -13.05
C LYS A 159 -3.93 -15.52 -14.18
N ARG A 160 -2.91 -14.72 -13.87
CA ARG A 160 -1.86 -14.33 -14.81
C ARG A 160 -1.17 -15.56 -15.41
N LYS A 161 -0.74 -16.52 -14.59
CA LYS A 161 -0.10 -17.77 -15.03
C LYS A 161 -1.01 -18.55 -15.99
N ARG A 162 -2.31 -18.64 -15.68
CA ARG A 162 -3.31 -19.30 -16.54
C ARG A 162 -3.45 -18.62 -17.90
N ILE A 163 -3.47 -17.29 -17.95
CA ILE A 163 -3.54 -16.51 -19.20
C ILE A 163 -2.27 -16.70 -20.02
N LYS A 164 -1.10 -16.56 -19.40
CA LYS A 164 0.20 -16.76 -20.06
C LYS A 164 0.31 -18.15 -20.68
N ARG A 165 -0.06 -19.21 -19.95
CA ARG A 165 -0.10 -20.59 -20.47
C ARG A 165 -0.99 -20.72 -21.71
N ARG A 166 -2.20 -20.12 -21.69
CA ARG A 166 -3.10 -20.12 -22.86
C ARG A 166 -2.50 -19.40 -24.06
N LEU A 167 -1.86 -18.26 -23.85
CA LEU A 167 -1.20 -17.50 -24.92
C LEU A 167 -0.03 -18.27 -25.55
N THR A 168 0.76 -18.96 -24.71
CA THR A 168 1.83 -19.85 -25.15
C THR A 168 1.27 -21.01 -25.97
N LEU A 169 0.23 -21.70 -25.49
CA LEU A 169 -0.42 -22.79 -26.23
C LEU A 169 -0.93 -22.33 -27.60
N ILE A 170 -1.62 -21.19 -27.66
CA ILE A 170 -2.08 -20.61 -28.93
C ILE A 170 -0.90 -20.33 -29.86
N SER A 171 0.22 -19.82 -29.33
CA SER A 171 1.42 -19.56 -30.13
C SER A 171 2.03 -20.84 -30.69
N VAL A 172 2.08 -21.91 -29.90
CA VAL A 172 2.60 -23.22 -30.32
C VAL A 172 1.69 -23.84 -31.37
N CYS A 173 0.38 -23.88 -31.15
CA CYS A 173 -0.59 -24.40 -32.12
C CYS A 173 -0.53 -23.64 -33.46
N LYS A 174 -0.30 -22.32 -33.44
CA LYS A 174 -0.10 -21.54 -34.67
C LYS A 174 1.15 -21.96 -35.44
N LYS A 175 2.28 -22.18 -34.75
CA LYS A 175 3.52 -22.65 -35.38
C LYS A 175 3.33 -24.02 -36.02
N VAL A 176 2.76 -24.97 -35.27
CA VAL A 176 2.51 -26.34 -35.75
C VAL A 176 1.50 -26.34 -36.90
N GLY A 177 0.39 -25.61 -36.78
CA GLY A 177 -0.61 -25.50 -37.84
C GLY A 177 -0.07 -24.85 -39.12
N GLY A 178 0.83 -23.87 -39.00
CA GLY A 178 1.52 -23.30 -40.16
C GLY A 178 2.39 -24.32 -40.89
N ILE A 179 3.18 -25.09 -40.14
CA ILE A 179 4.02 -26.18 -40.71
C ILE A 179 3.14 -27.24 -41.39
N ALA A 180 2.05 -27.68 -40.73
CA ALA A 180 1.12 -28.66 -41.28
C ALA A 180 0.45 -28.16 -42.58
N LEU A 181 0.11 -26.87 -42.65
CA LEU A 181 -0.51 -26.28 -43.83
C LEU A 181 0.47 -26.23 -45.01
N VAL A 182 1.71 -25.76 -44.79
CA VAL A 182 2.75 -25.74 -45.84
C VAL A 182 3.07 -27.14 -46.37
N THR A 183 3.22 -28.12 -45.47
CA THR A 183 3.50 -29.52 -45.84
C THR A 183 2.34 -30.15 -46.63
N SER A 184 1.09 -29.93 -46.19
CA SER A 184 -0.09 -30.41 -46.91
C SER A 184 -0.24 -29.80 -48.31
N HIS A 185 0.01 -28.49 -48.46
CA HIS A 185 -0.03 -27.82 -49.76
C HIS A 185 1.05 -28.35 -50.71
N GLY A 186 2.26 -28.57 -50.21
CA GLY A 186 3.34 -29.21 -50.97
C GLY A 186 2.93 -30.60 -51.48
N ALA A 187 2.35 -31.43 -50.61
CA ALA A 187 1.87 -32.76 -50.99
C ALA A 187 0.74 -32.71 -52.04
N ILE A 188 -0.23 -31.80 -51.89
CA ILE A 188 -1.33 -31.62 -52.85
C ILE A 188 -0.81 -31.18 -54.22
N LEU A 189 0.12 -30.21 -54.26
CA LEU A 189 0.71 -29.75 -55.52
C LEU A 189 1.45 -30.87 -56.25
N ILE A 190 2.21 -31.69 -55.52
CA ILE A 190 2.89 -32.86 -56.09
C ILE A 190 1.88 -33.86 -56.65
N ALA A 191 0.81 -34.17 -55.91
CA ALA A 191 -0.22 -35.10 -56.38
C ALA A 191 -0.95 -34.57 -57.63
N LEU A 192 -1.28 -33.27 -57.67
CA LEU A 192 -1.90 -32.64 -58.84
C LEU A 192 -0.99 -32.69 -60.07
N LEU A 193 0.32 -32.47 -59.91
CA LEU A 193 1.29 -32.60 -61.00
C LEU A 193 1.29 -34.02 -61.58
N VAL A 194 1.34 -35.05 -60.72
CA VAL A 194 1.29 -36.46 -61.15
C VAL A 194 0.00 -36.75 -61.92
N VAL A 195 -1.16 -36.33 -61.40
CA VAL A 195 -2.44 -36.55 -62.08
C VAL A 195 -2.52 -35.81 -63.42
N SER A 196 -2.02 -34.57 -63.49
CA SER A 196 -2.00 -33.78 -64.74
C SER A 196 -1.13 -34.40 -65.83
N LEU A 197 -0.04 -35.07 -65.46
CA LEU A 197 0.81 -35.81 -66.40
C LEU A 197 0.11 -37.08 -66.94
N HIS A 198 -0.85 -37.63 -66.19
CA HIS A 198 -1.54 -38.87 -66.54
C HIS A 198 -2.97 -38.69 -67.08
N SER A 199 -3.51 -37.46 -67.15
CA SER A 199 -4.87 -37.19 -67.64
C SER A 199 -4.89 -36.12 -68.72
N VAL A 200 -5.48 -36.41 -69.89
CA VAL A 200 -5.59 -35.48 -71.04
C VAL A 200 -6.83 -34.56 -70.98
N VAL A 201 -7.74 -34.72 -70.01
CA VAL A 201 -8.93 -33.85 -69.91
C VAL A 201 -9.21 -33.44 -68.47
N GLY A 202 -9.40 -32.13 -68.26
CA GLY A 202 -9.91 -31.58 -67.00
C GLY A 202 -9.65 -30.11 -66.76
N LEU A 203 -10.08 -29.25 -67.69
CA LEU A 203 -10.06 -27.79 -67.59
C LEU A 203 -11.21 -27.28 -66.68
N VAL A 204 -10.93 -26.18 -65.95
CA VAL A 204 -11.86 -25.13 -65.46
C VAL A 204 -13.04 -25.57 -64.56
N ALA A 205 -12.90 -25.29 -63.26
CA ALA A 205 -13.92 -24.63 -62.42
C ALA A 205 -13.35 -24.43 -61.01
N ALA A 206 -12.73 -23.28 -60.71
CA ALA A 206 -12.15 -23.03 -59.39
C ALA A 206 -12.31 -21.60 -58.80
N PRO A 207 -12.50 -20.50 -59.56
CA PRO A 207 -12.35 -19.18 -58.92
C PRO A 207 -13.49 -18.73 -57.98
N SER A 208 -14.74 -19.21 -58.14
CA SER A 208 -15.90 -18.54 -57.50
C SER A 208 -16.15 -18.91 -56.03
N ILE A 209 -15.65 -20.04 -55.53
CA ILE A 209 -15.85 -20.49 -54.12
C ILE A 209 -14.85 -19.81 -53.16
N VAL A 210 -13.77 -19.22 -53.68
CA VAL A 210 -12.66 -18.69 -52.89
C VAL A 210 -13.02 -17.36 -52.20
N GLY A 211 -13.82 -16.49 -52.82
CA GLY A 211 -14.10 -15.15 -52.28
C GLY A 211 -14.88 -15.14 -50.96
N GLY A 212 -15.92 -15.97 -50.82
CA GLY A 212 -16.76 -16.04 -49.61
C GLY A 212 -16.04 -16.68 -48.41
N LEU A 213 -15.20 -17.69 -48.66
CA LEU A 213 -14.39 -18.34 -47.62
C LEU A 213 -13.30 -17.39 -47.10
N VAL A 214 -12.64 -16.62 -47.98
CA VAL A 214 -11.62 -15.64 -47.59
C VAL A 214 -12.18 -14.58 -46.64
N GLY A 215 -13.39 -14.05 -46.89
CA GLY A 215 -14.05 -13.10 -45.99
C GLY A 215 -14.31 -13.66 -44.58
N LEU A 216 -14.79 -14.92 -44.49
CA LEU A 216 -15.00 -15.61 -43.22
C LEU A 216 -13.69 -15.91 -42.49
N PHE A 217 -12.64 -16.29 -43.22
CA PHE A 217 -11.30 -16.52 -42.66
C PHE A 217 -10.68 -15.23 -42.10
N ILE A 218 -10.76 -14.11 -42.84
CA ILE A 218 -10.27 -12.80 -42.37
C ILE A 218 -11.00 -12.37 -41.09
N ASN A 219 -12.32 -12.53 -41.03
CA ASN A 219 -13.09 -12.16 -39.84
C ASN A 219 -12.73 -13.04 -38.63
N ARG A 220 -12.54 -14.36 -38.83
CA ARG A 220 -12.07 -15.28 -37.78
C ARG A 220 -10.65 -14.94 -37.29
N ILE A 221 -9.75 -14.53 -38.19
CA ILE A 221 -8.40 -14.09 -37.84
C ILE A 221 -8.47 -12.80 -37.00
N LYS A 222 -9.25 -11.80 -37.42
CA LYS A 222 -9.47 -10.54 -36.68
C LYS A 222 -10.00 -10.80 -35.26
N ILE A 223 -10.99 -11.67 -35.11
CA ILE A 223 -11.55 -12.05 -33.79
C ILE A 223 -10.49 -12.73 -32.91
N ARG A 224 -9.70 -13.66 -33.46
CA ARG A 224 -8.62 -14.36 -32.73
C ARG A 224 -7.51 -13.41 -32.30
N ILE A 225 -7.10 -12.47 -33.15
CA ILE A 225 -6.11 -11.44 -32.83
C ILE A 225 -6.64 -10.55 -31.70
N LYS A 226 -7.87 -10.02 -31.83
CA LYS A 226 -8.51 -9.20 -30.79
C LYS A 226 -8.64 -9.92 -29.45
N LYS A 227 -8.89 -11.23 -29.44
CA LYS A 227 -8.95 -12.04 -28.22
C LYS A 227 -7.56 -12.23 -27.60
N ARG A 228 -6.53 -12.42 -28.43
CA ARG A 228 -5.14 -12.57 -27.99
C ARG A 228 -4.62 -11.27 -27.36
N THR A 229 -4.79 -10.14 -28.03
CA THR A 229 -4.33 -8.83 -27.53
C THR A 229 -5.01 -8.46 -26.22
N LYS A 230 -6.31 -8.74 -26.08
CA LYS A 230 -7.03 -8.60 -24.80
C LYS A 230 -6.44 -9.46 -23.68
N CYS A 231 -6.05 -10.70 -23.97
CA CYS A 231 -5.42 -11.59 -22.99
C CYS A 231 -4.00 -11.12 -22.62
N GLU A 232 -3.21 -10.66 -23.58
CA GLU A 232 -1.86 -10.11 -23.35
C GLU A 232 -1.95 -8.88 -22.43
N ARG A 233 -2.82 -7.92 -22.75
CA ARG A 233 -3.05 -6.74 -21.91
C ARG A 233 -3.55 -7.08 -20.51
N LEU A 234 -4.51 -8.01 -20.39
CA LEU A 234 -4.96 -8.45 -19.07
C LEU A 234 -3.81 -9.11 -18.28
N CYS A 235 -2.87 -9.76 -18.95
CA CYS A 235 -1.68 -10.32 -18.29
C CYS A 235 -0.77 -9.23 -17.72
N GLU A 236 -0.59 -8.11 -18.42
CA GLU A 236 0.19 -6.95 -17.98
C GLU A 236 -0.49 -6.21 -16.83
N GLN A 237 -1.80 -5.99 -16.92
CA GLN A 237 -2.60 -5.40 -15.84
C GLN A 237 -2.52 -6.22 -14.55
N LEU A 238 -2.66 -7.55 -14.65
CA LEU A 238 -2.56 -8.45 -13.50
C LEU A 238 -1.13 -8.53 -12.94
N ASP A 239 -0.10 -8.38 -13.78
CA ASP A 239 1.29 -8.30 -13.32
C ASP A 239 1.56 -7.01 -12.54
N ALA A 240 1.10 -5.86 -13.05
CA ALA A 240 1.22 -4.58 -12.37
C ALA A 240 0.50 -4.61 -11.01
N ALA A 241 -0.74 -5.13 -10.98
CA ALA A 241 -1.49 -5.28 -9.73
C ALA A 241 -0.81 -6.25 -8.75
N ALA A 242 -0.31 -7.41 -9.22
CA ALA A 242 0.40 -8.37 -8.36
C ALA A 242 1.67 -7.75 -7.74
N LYS A 243 2.45 -6.99 -8.51
CA LYS A 243 3.61 -6.25 -8.00
C LYS A 243 3.20 -5.23 -6.94
N GLY A 244 2.11 -4.49 -7.18
CA GLY A 244 1.56 -3.55 -6.22
C GLY A 244 1.13 -4.20 -4.90
N VAL A 245 0.44 -5.35 -4.97
CA VAL A 245 0.03 -6.12 -3.77
C VAL A 245 1.24 -6.69 -3.04
N PHE A 246 2.24 -7.21 -3.75
CA PHE A 246 3.47 -7.72 -3.14
C PHE A 246 4.20 -6.62 -2.34
N ILE A 247 4.30 -5.41 -2.90
CA ILE A 247 4.90 -4.27 -2.19
C ILE A 247 4.08 -3.92 -0.94
N LEU A 248 2.76 -3.85 -1.07
CA LEU A 248 1.84 -3.59 0.05
C LEU A 248 2.05 -4.55 1.23
N ILE A 249 2.21 -5.85 0.95
CA ILE A 249 2.49 -6.83 2.01
C ILE A 249 3.81 -6.53 2.72
N ASN A 250 4.88 -6.29 1.96
CA ASN A 250 6.20 -6.04 2.57
C ASN A 250 6.22 -4.77 3.43
N ASP A 251 5.55 -3.71 2.96
CA ASP A 251 5.41 -2.46 3.71
C ASP A 251 4.58 -2.72 5.00
N LEU A 252 3.49 -3.47 4.91
CA LEU A 252 2.69 -3.86 6.09
C LEU A 252 3.48 -4.72 7.09
N ASP A 253 4.28 -5.69 6.64
CA ASP A 253 5.10 -6.52 7.53
C ASP A 253 6.17 -5.70 8.25
N THR A 254 6.69 -4.66 7.60
CA THR A 254 7.66 -3.76 8.20
C THR A 254 6.99 -2.85 9.22
N MET A 255 5.89 -2.19 8.85
CA MET A 255 5.11 -1.36 9.78
C MET A 255 4.57 -2.15 10.96
N SER A 256 4.08 -3.38 10.76
CA SER A 256 3.57 -4.25 11.83
C SER A 256 4.63 -4.52 12.90
N ARG A 257 5.87 -4.82 12.48
CA ARG A 257 7.00 -5.02 13.41
C ARG A 257 7.37 -3.75 14.16
N MET A 258 7.40 -2.61 13.46
CA MET A 258 7.69 -1.30 14.07
C MET A 258 6.61 -0.90 15.08
N VAL A 259 5.32 -1.03 14.72
CA VAL A 259 4.18 -0.76 15.61
C VAL A 259 4.23 -1.66 16.83
N LYS A 260 4.49 -2.96 16.64
CA LYS A 260 4.63 -3.91 17.77
C LYS A 260 5.73 -3.48 18.73
N ARG A 261 6.93 -3.18 18.22
CA ARG A 261 8.08 -2.71 19.04
C ARG A 261 7.73 -1.46 19.84
N LEU A 262 7.11 -0.47 19.21
CA LEU A 262 6.69 0.76 19.86
C LEU A 262 5.58 0.53 20.89
N ASN A 263 4.63 -0.35 20.60
CA ASN A 263 3.56 -0.68 21.52
C ASN A 263 4.09 -1.41 22.77
N ASP A 264 5.04 -2.34 22.60
CA ASP A 264 5.68 -3.05 23.72
C ASP A 264 6.41 -2.05 24.64
N GLU A 265 7.11 -1.06 24.08
CA GLU A 265 7.77 0.01 24.84
C GLU A 265 6.77 0.92 25.57
N VAL A 266 5.64 1.25 24.92
CA VAL A 266 4.58 2.05 25.56
C VAL A 266 3.94 1.30 26.72
N GLU A 267 3.63 0.02 26.57
CA GLU A 267 3.08 -0.81 27.65
C GLU A 267 4.08 -0.98 28.80
N HIS A 268 5.38 -1.12 28.48
CA HIS A 268 6.43 -1.16 29.49
C HIS A 268 6.48 0.15 30.31
N ARG A 269 6.49 1.31 29.63
CA ARG A 269 6.49 2.63 30.28
C ARG A 269 5.25 2.87 31.13
N LYS A 270 4.09 2.42 30.66
CA LYS A 270 2.84 2.46 31.41
C LYS A 270 2.92 1.62 32.68
N MET A 271 3.43 0.39 32.58
CA MET A 271 3.66 -0.47 33.75
C MET A 271 4.57 0.20 34.78
N ILE A 272 5.64 0.86 34.35
CA ILE A 272 6.57 1.57 35.24
C ILE A 272 5.91 2.81 35.88
N ALA A 273 5.11 3.56 35.13
CA ALA A 273 4.32 4.68 35.67
C ALA A 273 3.33 4.20 36.75
N ASP A 274 2.61 3.09 36.49
CA ASP A 274 1.67 2.49 37.43
C ASP A 274 2.34 2.03 38.72
N VAL A 275 3.53 1.42 38.62
CA VAL A 275 4.32 1.05 39.80
C VAL A 275 4.64 2.29 40.63
N CYS A 276 4.99 3.40 40.00
CA CYS A 276 5.24 4.66 40.70
C CYS A 276 3.99 5.19 41.41
N VAL A 277 2.86 5.26 40.70
CA VAL A 277 1.58 5.77 41.23
C VAL A 277 1.03 4.90 42.37
N LYS A 278 1.18 3.57 42.30
CA LYS A 278 0.74 2.66 43.37
C LYS A 278 1.60 2.77 44.64
N ASN A 279 2.79 3.36 44.53
CA ASN A 279 3.75 3.54 45.62
C ASN A 279 3.83 5.00 46.11
N VAL A 280 2.75 5.77 45.96
CA VAL A 280 2.64 7.13 46.53
C VAL A 280 2.85 7.06 48.05
N GLY A 281 3.89 7.73 48.54
CA GLY A 281 4.27 7.72 49.96
C GLY A 281 5.43 6.76 50.33
N SER A 282 5.88 5.92 49.39
CA SER A 282 7.06 5.05 49.55
C SER A 282 8.38 5.81 49.35
N LYS A 283 9.53 5.15 49.59
CA LYS A 283 10.89 5.72 49.50
C LYS A 283 11.13 6.44 48.16
N CYS A 284 11.82 7.60 48.22
CA CYS A 284 12.34 8.40 47.10
C CYS A 284 12.96 7.55 45.96
N GLU A 285 13.61 6.45 46.32
CA GLU A 285 14.29 5.54 45.41
C GLU A 285 13.42 4.98 44.28
N ILE A 286 12.11 4.76 44.52
CA ILE A 286 11.20 4.26 43.48
C ILE A 286 10.98 5.35 42.43
N MET A 287 10.69 6.59 42.87
CA MET A 287 10.55 7.74 41.98
C MET A 287 11.85 7.99 41.20
N LYS A 288 13.00 7.95 41.88
CA LYS A 288 14.32 8.11 41.26
C LYS A 288 14.56 7.10 40.15
N ARG A 289 14.32 5.82 40.42
CA ARG A 289 14.48 4.72 39.46
C ARG A 289 13.57 4.88 38.25
N VAL A 290 12.29 5.17 38.49
CA VAL A 290 11.30 5.42 37.43
C VAL A 290 11.73 6.58 36.52
N MET A 291 12.24 7.67 37.11
CA MET A 291 12.68 8.84 36.34
C MET A 291 13.98 8.62 35.56
N SER A 292 14.89 7.78 36.08
CA SER A 292 16.07 7.32 35.34
C SER A 292 15.63 6.53 34.12
N GLU A 293 14.74 5.55 34.30
CA GLU A 293 14.26 4.70 33.21
C GLU A 293 13.65 5.50 32.07
N PHE A 294 12.79 6.48 32.40
CA PHE A 294 12.24 7.38 31.39
C PHE A 294 13.36 8.16 30.68
N SER A 295 14.33 8.70 31.43
CA SER A 295 15.41 9.51 30.85
C SER A 295 16.35 8.72 29.92
N ASP A 296 16.69 7.47 30.29
CA ASP A 296 17.75 6.68 29.64
C ASP A 296 17.32 6.18 28.24
N HIS A 297 16.02 6.04 28.01
CA HIS A 297 15.45 5.54 26.77
C HIS A 297 14.64 6.60 26.00
N ASP A 298 14.76 7.88 26.36
CA ASP A 298 13.85 8.91 25.83
C ASP A 298 14.10 9.24 24.34
N GLY A 299 15.36 9.33 23.94
CA GLY A 299 15.74 9.68 22.56
C GLY A 299 15.46 8.56 21.56
N SER A 300 15.76 7.31 21.92
CA SER A 300 15.61 6.15 21.03
C SER A 300 14.14 5.88 20.71
N PHE A 301 13.22 6.09 21.66
CA PHE A 301 11.79 5.89 21.40
C PHE A 301 11.21 6.92 20.42
N LEU A 302 11.59 8.19 20.56
CA LEU A 302 11.15 9.24 19.64
C LEU A 302 11.70 9.04 18.22
N GLU A 303 12.95 8.59 18.11
CA GLU A 303 13.56 8.19 16.84
C GLU A 303 12.78 7.04 16.20
N GLN A 304 12.43 5.99 16.95
CA GLN A 304 11.61 4.89 16.44
C GLN A 304 10.20 5.32 15.98
N LEU A 305 9.59 6.31 16.65
CA LEU A 305 8.31 6.89 16.21
C LEU A 305 8.46 7.68 14.90
N GLU A 306 9.57 8.39 14.73
CA GLU A 306 9.91 9.10 13.49
C GLU A 306 10.18 8.11 12.35
N GLU A 307 10.96 7.05 12.58
CA GLU A 307 11.20 5.96 11.62
C GLU A 307 9.88 5.35 11.13
N LEU A 308 8.95 5.06 12.05
CA LEU A 308 7.64 4.52 11.68
C LEU A 308 6.84 5.52 10.84
N GLU A 309 6.81 6.79 11.23
CA GLU A 309 6.10 7.83 10.48
C GLU A 309 6.64 7.97 9.05
N GLU A 310 7.97 8.02 8.89
CA GLU A 310 8.62 8.06 7.59
C GLU A 310 8.23 6.84 6.73
N HIS A 311 8.24 5.65 7.32
CA HIS A 311 7.86 4.43 6.62
C HIS A 311 6.39 4.44 6.19
N VAL A 312 5.48 4.99 7.00
CA VAL A 312 4.06 5.16 6.63
C VAL A 312 3.92 6.09 5.42
N TYR A 313 4.64 7.22 5.39
CA TYR A 313 4.62 8.11 4.23
C TYR A 313 5.20 7.46 2.97
N LEU A 314 6.28 6.67 3.10
CA LEU A 314 6.87 5.93 2.00
C LEU A 314 5.93 4.85 1.45
N CYS A 315 5.26 4.10 2.32
CA CYS A 315 4.22 3.14 1.96
C CYS A 315 3.13 3.86 1.14
N PHE A 316 2.56 4.95 1.66
CA PHE A 316 1.50 5.71 0.99
C PHE A 316 1.91 6.20 -0.41
N LEU A 317 3.14 6.72 -0.55
CA LEU A 317 3.69 7.12 -1.86
C LEU A 317 3.78 5.94 -2.84
N THR A 318 4.23 4.79 -2.33
CA THR A 318 4.44 3.59 -3.13
C THR A 318 3.11 2.98 -3.57
N VAL A 319 2.08 3.06 -2.73
CA VAL A 319 0.71 2.72 -3.07
C VAL A 319 0.19 3.60 -4.20
N ASN A 320 0.32 4.92 -4.08
CA ASN A 320 -0.09 5.87 -5.12
C ASN A 320 0.64 5.64 -6.45
N LYS A 321 1.94 5.32 -6.39
CA LYS A 321 2.71 4.98 -7.60
C LYS A 321 2.17 3.70 -8.24
N SER A 322 1.98 2.64 -7.45
CA SER A 322 1.45 1.36 -7.92
C SER A 322 0.04 1.51 -8.51
N ARG A 323 -0.86 2.25 -7.84
CA ARG A 323 -2.23 2.52 -8.31
C ARG A 323 -2.23 3.24 -9.66
N ARG A 324 -1.36 4.24 -9.84
CA ARG A 324 -1.20 4.94 -11.13
C ARG A 324 -0.68 4.03 -12.23
N LEU A 325 0.29 3.16 -11.95
CA LEU A 325 0.80 2.18 -12.92
C LEU A 325 -0.29 1.20 -13.36
N VAL A 326 -1.09 0.68 -12.42
CA VAL A 326 -2.22 -0.21 -12.76
C VAL A 326 -3.27 0.54 -13.58
N MET A 327 -3.60 1.78 -13.20
CA MET A 327 -4.51 2.62 -13.97
C MET A 327 -4.01 2.83 -15.41
N GLN A 328 -2.73 3.16 -15.59
CA GLN A 328 -2.12 3.34 -16.92
C GLN A 328 -2.29 2.08 -17.77
N GLN A 329 -2.02 0.89 -17.21
CA GLN A 329 -2.23 -0.40 -17.90
C GLN A 329 -3.71 -0.66 -18.25
N ILE A 330 -4.64 -0.14 -17.44
CA ILE A 330 -6.07 -0.22 -17.74
C ILE A 330 -6.48 0.77 -18.83
N THR A 331 -5.88 1.95 -18.91
CA THR A 331 -6.27 3.00 -19.86
C THR A 331 -5.48 3.02 -21.17
N GLU A 332 -4.29 2.43 -21.22
CA GLU A 332 -3.42 2.42 -22.41
C GLU A 332 -4.14 1.89 -23.64
N ARG A 333 -4.15 2.63 -24.76
CA ARG A 333 -4.70 2.13 -26.02
C ARG A 333 -3.63 1.31 -26.76
N PRO A 334 -4.01 0.26 -27.53
CA PRO A 334 -3.03 -0.47 -28.32
C PRO A 334 -2.35 0.50 -29.30
N GLN A 335 -1.02 0.55 -29.28
CA GLN A 335 -0.28 1.08 -30.42
C GLN A 335 -0.50 0.10 -31.58
N HIS A 336 -1.05 0.64 -32.66
CA HIS A 336 -1.47 -0.12 -33.83
C HIS A 336 -0.32 -0.35 -34.79
#